data_AF-A0A6N9Q0B3-F1
#
_entry.id   AF-A0A6N9Q0B3-F1
#
_cell.length_a   1.000
_cell.length_b   1.000
_cell.length_c   1.000
_cell.angle_alpha   90.00
_cell.angle_beta   90.00
_cell.angle_gamma   90.00
#
_symmetry.space_group_name_H-M   'P 1'
#
loop_
_entity.id
_entity.type
_entity.pdbx_description
1 polymer ?
#
loop_
_entity_poly.entity_id
_entity_poly.type
_entity_poly.pdbx_seq_one_letter_code
_entity_poly.pdbx_strand_id
1 'polypeptide(L)'
;MGAFDKSICDCCVCPMQCVLEQLVGVGDVNIITPTANNLVIINQVKDLIAFTSNGNIPICHITATQFSQKLVPDGIKLKPIKKSKGECDCCEEPITNLANSMIGEMVEIEFISPFPFPFVDEIINVGEGIVVGRFFNETDIFSSCAITRIIPR
;
A
#
# COMPACT_ATOMS: atom_id res chain seq x y z
N MET A 1 -1.87 23.24 -19.99
CA MET A 1 -1.92 21.77 -20.08
C MET A 1 -2.29 21.24 -18.71
N GLY A 2 -3.24 20.32 -18.60
CA GLY A 2 -4.60 20.65 -18.16
C GLY A 2 -4.74 20.50 -16.65
N ALA A 3 -5.75 21.17 -16.07
CA ALA A 3 -6.12 21.04 -14.67
C ALA A 3 -6.60 19.61 -14.42
N PHE A 4 -5.73 18.75 -13.88
CA PHE A 4 -6.15 17.44 -13.37
C PHE A 4 -6.88 17.67 -12.05
N ASP A 5 -8.13 17.17 -11.95
CA ASP A 5 -8.96 17.32 -10.74
C ASP A 5 -8.40 16.51 -9.54
N LYS A 6 -7.57 15.50 -9.81
CA LYS A 6 -6.78 14.74 -8.82
C LYS A 6 -5.36 14.53 -9.34
N SER A 7 -4.38 14.76 -8.47
CA SER A 7 -2.96 14.45 -8.67
C SER A 7 -2.64 13.04 -8.17
N ILE A 8 -1.48 12.51 -8.57
CA ILE A 8 -0.97 11.25 -8.00
C ILE A 8 -0.88 11.26 -6.46
N CYS A 9 -0.74 12.45 -5.84
CA CYS A 9 -0.79 12.57 -4.39
C CYS A 9 -2.15 12.17 -3.81
N ASP A 10 -3.25 12.45 -4.51
CA ASP A 10 -4.61 12.23 -4.00
C ASP A 10 -4.99 10.75 -3.95
N CYS A 11 -4.58 9.97 -4.96
CA CYS A 11 -4.91 8.55 -5.06
C CYS A 11 -3.80 7.61 -4.60
N CYS A 12 -2.52 7.99 -4.64
CA CYS A 12 -1.43 7.08 -4.27
C CYS A 12 -0.83 7.41 -2.89
N VAL A 13 -0.58 8.69 -2.62
CA VAL A 13 0.18 9.11 -1.43
C VAL A 13 -0.75 9.32 -0.22
N CYS A 14 -1.86 10.03 -0.42
CA CYS A 14 -2.82 10.34 0.64
C CYS A 14 -3.50 9.10 1.24
N PRO A 15 -3.82 8.03 0.48
CA PRO A 15 -4.32 6.81 1.09
C PRO A 15 -3.26 6.06 1.88
N MET A 16 -2.03 5.95 1.35
CA MET A 16 -0.91 5.33 2.06
C MET A 16 -0.56 6.09 3.34
N GLN A 17 -0.64 7.43 3.34
CA GLN A 17 -0.49 8.23 4.56
C GLN A 17 -1.50 7.82 5.65
N CYS A 18 -2.78 7.66 5.29
CA CYS A 18 -3.81 7.25 6.25
C CYS A 18 -3.58 5.82 6.78
N VAL A 19 -2.97 4.93 6.00
CA VAL A 19 -2.54 3.61 6.48
C VAL A 19 -1.42 3.76 7.50
N LEU A 20 -0.36 4.48 7.15
CA LEU A 20 0.82 4.65 8.00
C LEU A 20 0.50 5.36 9.32
N GLU A 21 -0.44 6.31 9.31
CA GLU A 21 -0.93 6.97 10.52
C GLU A 21 -1.57 5.99 11.52
N GLN A 22 -2.24 4.93 11.04
CA GLN A 22 -2.80 3.88 11.89
C GLN A 22 -1.72 2.91 12.42
N LEU A 23 -0.55 2.89 11.79
CA LEU A 23 0.59 2.05 12.17
C LEU A 23 1.61 2.79 13.06
N VAL A 24 1.34 4.04 13.45
CA VAL A 24 2.21 4.79 14.37
C VAL A 24 2.32 4.08 15.72
N GLY A 25 3.53 3.84 16.17
CA GLY A 25 3.82 3.14 17.42
C GLY A 25 3.62 1.62 17.38
N VAL A 26 3.16 1.06 16.25
CA VAL A 26 3.15 -0.39 16.04
C VAL A 26 4.59 -0.86 15.90
N GLY A 27 4.96 -1.88 16.68
CA GLY A 27 6.27 -2.51 16.60
C GLY A 27 6.42 -3.34 15.32
N ASP A 28 7.65 -3.50 14.85
CA ASP A 28 7.98 -4.45 13.78
C ASP A 28 7.16 -4.26 12.49
N VAL A 29 6.92 -3.01 12.07
CA VAL A 29 6.34 -2.71 10.77
C VAL A 29 7.43 -2.77 9.73
N ASN A 30 7.29 -3.66 8.75
CA ASN A 30 8.22 -3.77 7.65
C ASN A 30 7.81 -2.82 6.51
N ILE A 31 8.63 -1.80 6.24
CA ILE A 31 8.39 -0.85 5.14
C ILE A 31 9.25 -1.23 3.94
N ILE A 32 8.59 -1.43 2.80
CA ILE A 32 9.23 -1.78 1.54
C ILE A 32 9.21 -0.56 0.61
N THR A 33 10.36 -0.30 0.03
CA THR A 33 10.60 0.74 -0.99
C THR A 33 11.27 0.07 -2.20
N PRO A 34 11.40 0.76 -3.35
CA PRO A 34 12.08 0.19 -4.51
C PRO A 34 13.52 -0.27 -4.24
N THR A 35 14.19 0.33 -3.25
CA THR A 35 15.62 0.12 -2.99
C THR A 35 15.92 -0.58 -1.68
N ALA A 36 14.97 -0.66 -0.76
CA ALA A 36 15.22 -1.14 0.59
C ALA A 36 13.98 -1.77 1.22
N ASN A 37 14.24 -2.68 2.15
CA ASN A 37 13.24 -3.27 3.03
C ASN A 37 13.73 -3.16 4.47
N ASN A 38 12.97 -2.50 5.34
CA ASN A 38 13.38 -2.24 6.70
C ASN A 38 12.25 -2.53 7.70
N LEU A 39 12.58 -3.32 8.71
CA LEU A 39 11.76 -3.45 9.91
C LEU A 39 11.95 -2.23 10.79
N VAL A 40 10.89 -1.48 11.04
CA VAL A 40 10.94 -0.18 11.73
C VAL A 40 9.78 -0.01 12.71
N ILE A 41 9.93 1.00 13.57
CA ILE A 41 8.82 1.61 14.30
C ILE A 41 8.51 2.93 13.60
N ILE A 42 7.25 3.14 13.24
CA ILE A 42 6.79 4.43 12.71
C ILE A 42 6.55 5.36 13.90
N ASN A 43 7.40 6.37 14.06
CA ASN A 43 7.32 7.32 15.17
C ASN A 43 6.27 8.39 14.91
N GLN A 44 6.17 8.85 13.66
CA GLN A 44 5.27 9.92 13.26
C GLN A 44 5.05 9.86 11.75
N VAL A 45 3.86 10.27 11.30
CA VAL A 45 3.57 10.53 9.89
C VAL A 45 3.11 11.97 9.77
N LYS A 46 3.82 12.77 8.98
CA LYS A 46 3.54 14.20 8.81
C LYS A 46 4.13 14.72 7.51
N ASP A 47 3.48 15.70 6.90
CA ASP A 47 4.00 16.41 5.72
C ASP A 47 4.40 15.44 4.57
N LEU A 48 3.60 14.38 4.36
CA LEU A 48 3.83 13.30 3.37
C LEU A 48 5.13 12.49 3.60
N ILE A 49 5.64 12.50 4.84
CA ILE A 49 6.85 11.78 5.26
C ILE A 49 6.50 10.85 6.43
N ALA A 50 6.95 9.60 6.36
CA ALA A 50 6.99 8.68 7.47
C ALA A 50 8.33 8.80 8.21
N PHE A 51 8.29 9.26 9.46
CA PHE A 51 9.44 9.34 10.35
C PHE A 51 9.53 8.04 11.13
N THR A 52 10.63 7.29 10.94
CA THR A 52 10.78 5.95 11.48
C THR A 52 12.01 5.83 12.38
N SER A 53 12.13 4.71 13.08
CA SER A 53 13.35 4.36 13.84
C SER A 53 14.59 4.18 12.97
N ASN A 54 14.43 4.02 11.65
CA ASN A 54 15.52 3.81 10.70
C ASN A 54 15.45 4.79 9.51
N GLY A 55 15.37 6.08 9.84
CA GLY A 55 15.36 7.16 8.86
C GLY A 55 13.96 7.61 8.43
N ASN A 56 13.93 8.62 7.57
CA ASN A 56 12.69 9.25 7.11
C ASN A 56 12.42 8.85 5.68
N ILE A 57 11.18 8.43 5.40
CA ILE A 57 10.80 7.87 4.10
C ILE A 57 9.68 8.74 3.51
N PRO A 58 9.88 9.36 2.34
CA PRO A 58 8.79 9.99 1.62
C PRO A 58 7.73 8.94 1.27
N ILE A 59 6.46 9.21 1.58
CA ILE A 59 5.39 8.21 1.44
C ILE A 59 5.21 7.77 -0.01
N CYS A 60 5.49 8.67 -0.98
CA CYS A 60 5.45 8.34 -2.40
C CYS A 60 6.47 7.28 -2.86
N HIS A 61 7.47 6.95 -2.03
CA HIS A 61 8.43 5.88 -2.29
C HIS A 61 8.13 4.59 -1.54
N ILE A 62 7.07 4.55 -0.73
CA ILE A 62 6.62 3.33 -0.06
C ILE A 62 5.76 2.55 -1.04
N THR A 63 6.23 1.36 -1.40
CA THR A 63 5.52 0.47 -2.32
C THR A 63 4.61 -0.48 -1.58
N ALA A 64 5.07 -1.00 -0.44
CA ALA A 64 4.30 -1.86 0.42
C ALA A 64 4.70 -1.72 1.90
N THR A 65 3.81 -2.15 2.79
CA THR A 65 4.09 -2.32 4.21
C THR A 65 3.53 -3.64 4.70
N GLN A 66 4.29 -4.34 5.54
CA GLN A 66 3.88 -5.61 6.15
C GLN A 66 3.90 -5.50 7.67
N PHE A 67 2.95 -6.13 8.34
CA PHE A 67 2.94 -6.26 9.79
C PHE A 67 2.17 -7.50 10.23
N SER A 68 2.47 -7.99 11.44
CA SER A 68 1.74 -9.11 12.02
C SER A 68 0.32 -8.72 12.37
N GLN A 69 -0.67 -9.51 11.93
CA GLN A 69 -2.09 -9.31 12.23
C GLN A 69 -2.39 -9.24 13.75
N LYS A 70 -1.52 -9.84 14.58
CA LYS A 70 -1.64 -9.79 16.05
C LYS A 70 -1.43 -8.38 16.62
N LEU A 71 -0.63 -7.56 15.95
CA LEU A 71 -0.30 -6.20 16.39
C LEU A 71 -1.40 -5.22 16.01
N VAL A 72 -2.19 -5.53 14.98
CA VAL A 72 -3.31 -4.72 14.51
C VAL A 72 -4.54 -5.63 14.33
N PRO A 73 -5.15 -6.11 15.44
CA PRO A 73 -6.22 -7.11 15.39
C PRO A 73 -7.47 -6.62 14.66
N ASP A 74 -7.76 -5.33 14.71
CA ASP A 74 -8.91 -4.72 14.03
C ASP A 74 -8.65 -4.48 12.53
N GLY A 75 -7.44 -4.78 12.05
CA GLY A 75 -6.99 -4.47 10.68
C GLY A 75 -6.84 -2.98 10.43
N ILE A 76 -6.76 -2.61 9.14
CA ILE A 76 -6.58 -1.22 8.70
C ILE A 76 -7.86 -0.70 8.07
N LYS A 77 -8.26 0.50 8.47
CA LYS A 77 -9.38 1.22 7.87
C LYS A 77 -8.92 1.87 6.57
N LEU A 78 -9.57 1.50 5.47
CA LEU A 78 -9.27 2.00 4.14
C LEU A 78 -10.23 3.13 3.74
N LYS A 79 -9.73 4.03 2.88
CA LYS A 79 -10.60 4.98 2.18
C LYS A 79 -11.46 4.22 1.17
N PRO A 80 -12.76 4.55 1.04
CA PRO A 80 -13.62 3.88 0.07
C PRO A 80 -13.12 4.17 -1.34
N ILE A 81 -13.22 3.17 -2.22
CA ILE A 81 -12.89 3.32 -3.64
C ILE A 81 -13.74 4.45 -4.22
N LYS A 82 -13.10 5.39 -4.91
CA LYS A 82 -13.76 6.50 -5.60
C LYS A 82 -13.30 6.52 -7.04
N LYS A 83 -14.23 6.74 -7.96
CA LYS A 83 -13.88 7.09 -9.33
C LYS A 83 -12.97 8.31 -9.31
N SER A 84 -11.83 8.21 -9.98
CA SER A 84 -10.97 9.37 -10.15
C SER A 84 -11.32 10.09 -11.45
N LYS A 85 -10.70 11.27 -11.63
CA LYS A 85 -10.52 11.89 -12.92
C LYS A 85 -9.05 12.28 -13.05
N GLY A 86 -8.42 12.04 -14.19
CA GLY A 86 -7.06 12.50 -14.47
C GLY A 86 -5.99 11.43 -14.34
N GLU A 87 -4.85 11.75 -13.71
CA GLU A 87 -3.67 10.86 -13.67
C GLU A 87 -3.97 9.51 -12.99
N CYS A 88 -4.82 9.53 -11.96
CA CYS A 88 -5.22 8.34 -11.22
C CYS A 88 -6.04 7.35 -12.07
N ASP A 89 -6.79 7.84 -13.07
CA ASP A 89 -7.65 7.00 -13.94
C ASP A 89 -6.83 6.02 -14.79
N CYS A 90 -5.56 6.34 -15.04
CA CYS A 90 -4.71 5.57 -15.94
C CYS A 90 -3.95 4.45 -15.22
N CYS A 91 -3.49 4.70 -13.99
CA CYS A 91 -2.57 3.79 -13.30
C CYS A 91 -3.15 3.20 -12.02
N GLU A 92 -3.85 4.01 -11.23
CA GLU A 92 -4.37 3.60 -9.92
C GLU A 92 -5.71 2.89 -10.07
N GLU A 93 -6.71 3.57 -10.65
CA GLU A 93 -8.09 3.10 -10.71
C GLU A 93 -8.24 1.72 -11.41
N PRO A 94 -7.57 1.42 -12.54
CA PRO A 94 -7.68 0.11 -13.18
C PRO A 94 -7.17 -1.03 -12.30
N ILE A 95 -6.02 -0.84 -11.63
CA ILE A 95 -5.42 -1.86 -10.75
C ILE A 95 -6.24 -2.04 -9.48
N THR A 96 -6.70 -0.94 -8.87
CA THR A 96 -7.58 -0.98 -7.70
C THR A 96 -8.88 -1.72 -8.01
N ASN A 97 -9.51 -1.45 -9.15
CA ASN A 97 -10.73 -2.14 -9.56
C ASN A 97 -10.50 -3.63 -9.87
N LEU A 98 -9.38 -3.97 -10.52
CA LEU A 98 -8.99 -5.36 -10.75
C LEU A 98 -8.80 -6.10 -9.43
N ALA A 99 -7.98 -5.57 -8.51
CA ALA A 99 -7.77 -6.16 -7.19
C ALA A 99 -9.08 -6.31 -6.41
N ASN A 100 -9.97 -5.32 -6.48
CA ASN A 100 -11.28 -5.38 -5.82
C ASN A 100 -12.16 -6.50 -6.37
N SER A 101 -12.04 -6.85 -7.66
CA SER A 101 -12.75 -7.99 -8.25
C SER A 101 -12.19 -9.35 -7.84
N MET A 102 -10.98 -9.37 -7.29
CA MET A 102 -10.23 -10.57 -6.89
C MET A 102 -10.20 -10.77 -5.36
N ILE A 103 -11.04 -10.06 -4.61
CA ILE A 103 -11.16 -10.26 -3.15
C ILE A 103 -11.55 -11.72 -2.86
N GLY A 104 -10.79 -12.37 -1.98
CA GLY A 104 -10.91 -13.80 -1.63
C GLY A 104 -10.07 -14.73 -2.52
N GLU A 105 -9.39 -14.21 -3.54
CA GLU A 105 -8.49 -14.99 -4.39
C GLU A 105 -7.04 -14.92 -3.87
N MET A 106 -6.33 -16.04 -4.01
CA MET A 106 -4.87 -16.07 -3.89
C MET A 106 -4.24 -15.54 -5.17
N VAL A 107 -3.34 -14.59 -5.05
CA VAL A 107 -2.66 -13.95 -6.20
C VAL A 107 -1.17 -13.81 -5.95
N GLU A 108 -0.42 -13.63 -7.03
CA GLU A 108 0.92 -13.07 -6.97
C GLU A 108 0.87 -11.56 -7.28
N ILE A 109 1.47 -10.74 -6.42
CA ILE A 109 1.57 -9.28 -6.57
C ILE A 109 3.03 -8.92 -6.82
N GLU A 110 3.29 -8.32 -7.98
CA GLU A 110 4.60 -7.78 -8.34
C GLU A 110 4.60 -6.27 -8.22
N PHE A 111 5.71 -5.75 -7.71
CA PHE A 111 6.02 -4.32 -7.66
C PHE A 111 7.54 -4.17 -7.63
N ILE A 112 8.03 -2.96 -7.92
CA ILE A 112 9.47 -2.68 -7.87
C ILE A 112 9.93 -2.73 -6.41
N SER A 113 10.82 -3.66 -6.10
CA SER A 113 11.35 -3.89 -4.76
C SER A 113 12.78 -4.44 -4.83
N PRO A 114 13.54 -4.44 -3.72
CA PRO A 114 14.85 -5.11 -3.67
C PRO A 114 14.75 -6.64 -3.78
N PHE A 115 13.55 -7.22 -3.72
CA PHE A 115 13.34 -8.66 -3.84
C PHE A 115 13.00 -9.04 -5.29
N PRO A 116 13.57 -10.15 -5.80
CA PRO A 116 13.32 -10.61 -7.17
C PRO A 116 12.05 -11.46 -7.31
N PHE A 117 11.26 -11.63 -6.24
CA PHE A 117 10.10 -12.53 -6.22
C PHE A 117 8.81 -11.75 -5.92
N PRO A 118 7.67 -12.16 -6.53
CA PRO A 118 6.37 -11.60 -6.18
C PRO A 118 5.96 -11.98 -4.75
N PHE A 119 5.08 -11.16 -4.18
CA PHE A 119 4.37 -11.49 -2.95
C PHE A 119 3.18 -12.40 -3.29
N VAL A 120 2.91 -13.39 -2.46
CA VAL A 120 1.79 -14.32 -2.65
C VAL A 120 0.80 -14.10 -1.53
N ASP A 121 -0.38 -13.58 -1.85
CA ASP A 121 -1.37 -13.14 -0.86
C ASP A 121 -2.79 -13.50 -1.24
N GLU A 122 -3.63 -13.76 -0.25
CA GLU A 122 -5.08 -13.66 -0.40
C GLU A 122 -5.47 -12.17 -0.37
N ILE A 123 -6.17 -11.67 -1.39
CA ILE A 123 -6.69 -10.29 -1.33
C ILE A 123 -7.87 -10.26 -0.36
N ILE A 124 -7.71 -9.60 0.78
CA ILE A 124 -8.75 -9.56 1.82
C ILE A 124 -9.56 -8.26 1.83
N ASN A 125 -9.01 -7.17 1.31
CA ASN A 125 -9.69 -5.88 1.26
C ASN A 125 -9.03 -4.94 0.24
N VAL A 126 -9.80 -4.01 -0.32
CA VAL A 126 -9.30 -3.01 -1.28
C VAL A 126 -9.96 -1.66 -1.01
N GLY A 127 -9.18 -0.60 -1.07
CA GLY A 127 -9.63 0.79 -0.93
C GLY A 127 -8.98 1.69 -1.98
N GLU A 128 -9.36 2.98 -2.00
CA GLU A 128 -8.72 3.98 -2.86
C GLU A 128 -7.20 3.94 -2.64
N GLY A 129 -6.44 3.67 -3.70
CA GLY A 129 -4.98 3.61 -3.66
C GLY A 129 -4.36 2.37 -3.03
N ILE A 130 -5.13 1.49 -2.39
CA ILE A 130 -4.59 0.47 -1.46
C ILE A 130 -5.18 -0.91 -1.72
N VAL A 131 -4.31 -1.92 -1.81
CA VAL A 131 -4.67 -3.34 -1.82
C VAL A 131 -4.15 -3.98 -0.54
N VAL A 132 -5.00 -4.73 0.17
CA VAL A 132 -4.61 -5.46 1.38
C VAL A 132 -4.59 -6.95 1.08
N GLY A 133 -3.40 -7.53 1.18
CA GLY A 133 -3.12 -8.94 1.11
C GLY A 133 -2.97 -9.57 2.49
N ARG A 134 -3.15 -10.89 2.56
CA ARG A 134 -2.83 -11.69 3.72
C ARG A 134 -2.12 -12.97 3.30
N PHE A 135 -1.00 -13.23 3.94
CA PHE A 135 -0.29 -14.50 3.88
C PHE A 135 0.01 -15.01 5.29
N PHE A 136 -0.59 -16.16 5.64
CA PHE A 136 -0.57 -16.70 7.00
C PHE A 136 -1.06 -15.68 8.06
N ASN A 137 -0.14 -15.21 8.92
CA ASN A 137 -0.43 -14.28 10.01
C ASN A 137 0.09 -12.86 9.74
N GLU A 138 0.63 -12.63 8.54
CA GLU A 138 1.10 -11.32 8.10
C GLU A 138 0.01 -10.64 7.27
N THR A 139 -0.10 -9.33 7.46
CA THR A 139 -0.92 -8.47 6.63
C THR A 139 0.00 -7.62 5.79
N ASP A 140 -0.19 -7.71 4.49
CA ASP A 140 0.57 -6.97 3.50
C ASP A 140 -0.32 -5.88 2.90
N ILE A 141 0.20 -4.67 2.80
CA ILE A 141 -0.50 -3.53 2.24
C ILE A 141 0.32 -2.99 1.09
N PHE A 142 -0.29 -2.96 -0.09
CA PHE A 142 0.34 -2.52 -1.32
C PHE A 142 -0.27 -1.20 -1.76
N SER A 143 0.59 -0.29 -2.21
CA SER A 143 0.15 0.84 -3.02
C SER A 143 -0.23 0.31 -4.40
N SER A 144 -1.50 0.44 -4.77
CA SER A 144 -2.00 0.06 -6.10
C SER A 144 -1.23 0.75 -7.24
N CYS A 145 -0.70 1.95 -6.99
CA CYS A 145 0.13 2.71 -7.93
C CYS A 145 1.55 2.14 -8.10
N ALA A 146 2.00 1.31 -7.16
CA ALA A 146 3.30 0.65 -7.22
C ALA A 146 3.22 -0.78 -7.80
N ILE A 147 2.02 -1.37 -7.84
CA ILE A 147 1.80 -2.70 -8.40
C ILE A 147 2.09 -2.65 -9.90
N THR A 148 3.01 -3.51 -10.34
CA THR A 148 3.36 -3.67 -11.74
C THR A 148 2.57 -4.79 -12.41
N ARG A 149 2.17 -5.82 -11.64
CA ARG A 149 1.40 -6.97 -12.15
C ARG A 149 0.68 -7.72 -11.02
N ILE A 150 -0.53 -8.22 -11.31
CA ILE A 150 -1.26 -9.17 -10.47
C ILE A 150 -1.47 -10.45 -11.29
N ILE A 151 -1.14 -11.61 -10.71
CA ILE A 151 -1.25 -12.92 -11.37
C ILE A 151 -2.19 -13.80 -10.54
N PRO A 152 -3.37 -14.20 -11.08
CA PRO A 152 -4.25 -15.16 -10.42
C PRO A 152 -3.55 -16.53 -10.25
N ARG A 153 -3.74 -17.19 -9.10
CA ARG A 153 -3.23 -18.55 -8.82
C ARG A 153 -4.26 -19.63 -9.08
#